data_AF-A0A5C3L8Y2-F1
#
_entry.id   AF-A0A5C3L8Y2-F1
#
_cell.length_a   1.000
_cell.length_b   1.000
_cell.length_c   1.000
_cell.angle_alpha   90.00
_cell.angle_beta   90.00
_cell.angle_gamma   90.00
#
_symmetry.space_group_name_H-M   'P 1'
#
loop_
_entity.id
_entity.type
_entity.pdbx_description
1 polymer ?
#
loop_
_entity_poly.entity_id
_entity_poly.type
_entity_poly.pdbx_seq_one_letter_code
_entity_poly.pdbx_strand_id
1 'polypeptide(L)'
;MSFANIYYKRAVATPKACYVCYRPTTTVLATINTLDFLYTCPSHLTDTNFASRIPDENTAKPGPSVSPEEIDKIKKEWEEKQKMKEEKEKEKAKNAEKDKEKEKSKADDGGESSKAGSKSALPEATSPGATTPAKPVHERYSLHRDFYAMRQSEHRKRRQAAQARELAPRLPGAPTGAIFSSTENKY
;
A
#
# COMPACT_ATOMS: atom_id res chain seq x y z
N MET A 1 9.60 14.35 5.36
CA MET A 1 9.39 14.11 3.92
C MET A 1 8.81 12.72 3.70
N SER A 2 7.50 12.67 3.52
CA SER A 2 6.86 11.76 2.56
C SER A 2 7.17 12.23 1.13
N PHE A 3 6.83 11.40 0.14
CA PHE A 3 6.76 11.78 -1.28
C PHE A 3 5.33 11.47 -1.79
N ALA A 4 5.10 11.54 -3.11
CA ALA A 4 3.83 11.16 -3.73
C ALA A 4 3.92 9.75 -4.34
N ASN A 5 2.81 9.00 -4.35
CA ASN A 5 2.73 7.66 -4.97
C ASN A 5 2.56 7.75 -6.50
N ILE A 6 3.47 8.47 -7.16
CA ILE A 6 3.47 8.69 -8.61
C ILE A 6 4.88 8.41 -9.12
N TYR A 7 5.00 7.33 -9.88
CA TYR A 7 6.23 6.87 -10.49
C TYR A 7 6.13 6.93 -12.01
N TYR A 8 7.24 7.25 -12.66
CA TYR A 8 7.38 7.34 -14.10
C TYR A 8 8.27 6.19 -14.58
N LYS A 9 7.81 5.43 -15.57
CA LYS A 9 8.54 4.31 -16.16
C LYS A 9 9.68 4.84 -17.05
N ARG A 10 10.89 4.39 -16.75
CA ARG A 10 12.14 4.72 -17.47
C ARG A 10 12.87 3.43 -17.83
N ALA A 11 13.62 3.46 -18.93
CA ALA A 11 14.57 2.42 -19.30
C ALA A 11 15.98 2.80 -18.82
N VAL A 12 16.78 1.80 -18.43
CA VAL A 12 18.15 1.94 -17.94
C VAL A 12 19.02 0.89 -18.64
N ALA A 13 20.20 1.30 -19.13
CA ALA A 13 21.08 0.43 -19.91
C ALA A 13 21.66 -0.75 -19.12
N THR A 14 21.92 -0.58 -17.81
CA THR A 14 22.44 -1.65 -16.95
C THR A 14 21.30 -2.42 -16.28
N PRO A 15 21.20 -3.75 -16.46
CA PRO A 15 20.19 -4.55 -15.79
C PRO A 15 20.46 -4.67 -14.29
N LYS A 16 19.40 -4.63 -13.48
CA LYS A 16 19.46 -4.79 -12.01
C LYS A 16 18.31 -5.65 -11.50
N ALA A 17 18.49 -6.25 -10.33
CA ALA A 17 17.51 -7.15 -9.72
C ALA A 17 16.16 -6.45 -9.48
N CYS A 18 15.07 -7.05 -9.96
CA CYS A 18 13.71 -6.59 -9.70
C CYS A 18 13.38 -6.66 -8.19
N TYR A 19 12.68 -5.66 -7.66
CA TYR A 19 12.31 -5.62 -6.23
C TYR A 19 11.43 -6.79 -5.76
N VAL A 20 10.68 -7.44 -6.68
CA VAL A 20 9.70 -8.48 -6.33
C VAL A 20 10.24 -9.91 -6.55
N CYS A 21 10.93 -10.18 -7.67
CA CYS A 21 11.45 -11.52 -7.99
C CYS A 21 12.98 -11.60 -8.17
N TYR A 22 13.70 -10.50 -7.97
CA TYR A 22 15.15 -10.37 -8.11
C TYR A 22 15.77 -10.74 -9.48
N ARG A 23 14.96 -11.12 -10.48
CA ARG A 23 15.40 -11.31 -11.88
C ARG A 23 16.01 -10.01 -12.44
N PRO A 24 17.00 -10.08 -13.35
CA PRO A 24 17.63 -8.90 -13.95
C PRO A 24 16.65 -8.11 -14.83
N THR A 25 16.64 -6.78 -14.68
CA THR A 25 15.68 -5.87 -15.34
C THR A 25 16.29 -4.53 -15.71
N THR A 26 15.95 -4.03 -16.90
CA THR A 26 16.32 -2.71 -17.43
C THR A 26 15.23 -1.65 -17.23
N THR A 27 14.12 -2.01 -16.58
CA THR A 27 12.92 -1.18 -16.39
C THR A 27 12.84 -0.65 -14.97
N VAL A 28 12.70 0.67 -14.83
CA VAL A 28 12.71 1.38 -13.55
C VAL A 28 11.49 2.28 -13.41
N LEU A 29 10.78 2.16 -12.29
CA LEU A 29 9.81 3.14 -11.82
C LEU A 29 10.53 4.19 -10.97
N ALA A 30 10.49 5.47 -11.36
CA ALA A 30 11.15 6.55 -10.62
C ALA A 30 10.21 7.73 -10.34
N THR A 31 10.24 8.24 -9.11
CA THR A 31 9.54 9.49 -8.73
C THR A 31 10.12 10.71 -9.46
N ILE A 32 9.34 11.77 -9.62
CA ILE A 32 9.74 12.97 -10.41
C ILE A 32 11.03 13.63 -9.90
N ASN A 33 11.19 13.74 -8.58
CA ASN A 33 12.37 14.31 -7.92
C ASN A 33 13.48 13.28 -7.65
N THR A 34 13.40 12.09 -8.27
CA THR A 34 14.30 10.92 -8.13
C THR A 34 14.62 10.44 -6.70
N LEU A 35 13.92 10.96 -5.68
CA LEU A 35 14.01 10.59 -4.26
C LEU A 35 13.85 9.07 -4.07
N ASP A 36 12.92 8.48 -4.81
CA ASP A 36 12.66 7.05 -4.81
C ASP A 36 12.65 6.47 -6.24
N PHE A 37 13.34 5.35 -6.43
CA PHE A 37 13.41 4.59 -7.67
C PHE A 37 13.45 3.07 -7.41
N LEU A 38 12.79 2.29 -8.27
CA LEU A 38 12.53 0.87 -8.08
C LEU A 38 12.71 0.09 -9.39
N TYR A 39 13.43 -1.02 -9.38
CA TYR A 39 13.63 -1.89 -10.54
C TYR A 39 12.49 -2.93 -10.62
N THR A 40 11.82 -3.01 -11.76
CA THR A 40 10.53 -3.71 -11.90
C THR A 40 10.41 -4.35 -13.28
N CYS A 41 10.36 -5.69 -13.37
CA CYS A 41 10.14 -6.36 -14.67
C CYS A 41 8.73 -6.07 -15.21
N PRO A 42 8.53 -6.10 -16.53
CA PRO A 42 7.22 -5.92 -17.14
C PRO A 42 6.16 -6.88 -16.59
N SER A 43 6.53 -8.09 -16.18
CA SER A 43 5.61 -9.08 -15.59
C SER A 43 4.99 -8.67 -14.26
N HIS A 44 5.59 -7.76 -13.49
CA HIS A 44 4.95 -7.18 -12.29
C HIS A 44 4.29 -5.83 -12.57
N LEU A 45 4.63 -5.16 -13.69
CA LEU A 45 3.92 -3.96 -14.13
C LEU A 45 2.53 -4.29 -14.72
N THR A 46 2.22 -5.57 -14.92
CA THR A 46 0.89 -6.12 -15.21
C THR A 46 0.11 -6.55 -13.97
N ASP A 47 0.76 -6.67 -12.80
CA ASP A 47 0.13 -7.19 -11.59
C ASP A 47 -0.57 -6.09 -10.81
N THR A 48 -1.91 -6.18 -10.73
CA THR A 48 -2.79 -5.25 -10.02
C THR A 48 -2.44 -5.07 -8.54
N ASN A 49 -1.89 -6.11 -7.91
CA ASN A 49 -1.44 -6.08 -6.52
C ASN A 49 -0.07 -5.41 -6.31
N PHE A 50 0.65 -5.07 -7.38
CA PHE A 50 1.96 -4.41 -7.32
C PHE A 50 1.90 -2.95 -7.79
N ALA A 51 1.44 -2.70 -9.02
CA ALA A 51 1.41 -1.35 -9.60
C ALA A 51 0.26 -1.16 -10.59
N SER A 52 -0.49 -0.06 -10.43
CA SER A 52 -1.57 0.33 -11.35
C SER A 52 -1.09 1.43 -12.28
N ARG A 53 -1.35 1.30 -13.59
CA ARG A 53 -1.11 2.38 -14.56
C ARG A 53 -2.08 3.54 -14.28
N ILE A 54 -1.54 4.74 -14.11
CA ILE A 54 -2.32 5.97 -14.05
C ILE A 54 -2.51 6.45 -15.49
N PRO A 55 -3.74 6.69 -15.99
CA PRO A 55 -3.94 7.31 -17.29
C PRO A 55 -3.43 8.75 -17.28
N ASP A 56 -2.77 9.18 -18.36
CA ASP A 56 -2.42 10.59 -18.53
C ASP A 56 -3.68 11.39 -18.89
N GLU A 57 -4.04 12.39 -18.09
CA GLU A 57 -5.18 13.32 -18.30
C GLU A 57 -5.26 13.84 -19.76
N ASN A 58 -4.11 14.14 -20.37
CA ASN A 58 -3.98 14.62 -21.75
C ASN A 58 -4.24 13.53 -22.83
N THR A 59 -4.54 12.30 -22.42
CA THR A 59 -4.85 11.15 -23.30
C THR A 59 -6.16 10.47 -22.92
N ALA A 60 -7.00 11.15 -22.11
CA ALA A 60 -8.34 10.71 -21.78
C ALA A 60 -9.25 10.69 -23.03
N LYS A 61 -9.16 9.62 -23.83
CA LYS A 61 -10.35 9.11 -24.51
C LYS A 61 -11.37 8.81 -23.40
N PRO A 62 -12.61 9.31 -23.46
CA PRO A 62 -13.63 8.87 -22.53
C PRO A 62 -13.91 7.38 -22.79
N GLY A 63 -13.32 6.52 -21.94
CA GLY A 63 -13.88 5.19 -21.69
C GLY A 63 -15.33 5.34 -21.23
N PRO A 64 -16.18 4.32 -21.42
CA PRO A 64 -17.62 4.45 -21.29
C PRO A 64 -17.97 5.12 -19.97
N SER A 65 -18.73 6.20 -20.07
CA SER A 65 -19.20 6.94 -18.91
C SER A 65 -19.97 5.99 -18.01
N VAL A 66 -19.48 5.77 -16.78
CA VAL A 66 -20.36 5.44 -15.65
C VAL A 66 -21.47 6.48 -15.72
N SER A 67 -22.69 6.04 -16.00
CA SER A 67 -23.77 6.97 -16.32
C SER A 67 -24.02 7.90 -15.11
N PRO A 68 -24.40 9.17 -15.31
CA PRO A 68 -24.75 10.04 -14.18
C PRO A 68 -25.86 9.41 -13.33
N GLU A 69 -26.71 8.58 -13.94
CA GLU A 69 -27.70 7.76 -13.24
C GLU A 69 -27.10 6.75 -12.26
N GLU A 70 -26.01 6.06 -12.59
CA GLU A 70 -25.35 5.11 -11.67
C GLU A 70 -24.74 5.85 -10.48
N ILE A 71 -24.10 6.99 -10.74
CA ILE A 71 -23.57 7.88 -9.70
C ILE A 71 -24.71 8.34 -8.78
N ASP A 72 -25.86 8.73 -9.32
CA ASP A 72 -27.00 9.21 -8.55
C ASP A 72 -27.81 8.08 -7.86
N LYS A 73 -27.83 6.87 -8.42
CA LYS A 73 -28.34 5.66 -7.74
C LYS A 73 -27.47 5.34 -6.52
N ILE A 74 -26.14 5.34 -6.68
CA ILE A 74 -25.18 5.08 -5.59
C ILE A 74 -25.28 6.15 -4.48
N LYS A 75 -25.44 7.44 -4.82
CA LYS A 75 -25.69 8.51 -3.84
C LYS A 75 -26.97 8.26 -3.04
N LYS A 76 -28.10 7.99 -3.73
CA LYS A 76 -29.41 7.74 -3.08
C LYS A 76 -29.35 6.54 -2.16
N GLU A 77 -28.81 5.41 -2.61
CA GLU A 77 -28.58 4.23 -1.78
C GLU A 77 -27.70 4.53 -0.56
N TRP A 78 -26.69 5.39 -0.69
CA TRP A 78 -25.81 5.76 0.42
C TRP A 78 -26.54 6.66 1.43
N GLU A 79 -27.28 7.67 0.97
CA GLU A 79 -28.09 8.54 1.82
C GLU A 79 -29.22 7.79 2.55
N GLU A 80 -29.91 6.88 1.87
CA GLU A 80 -30.92 6.01 2.47
C GLU A 80 -30.29 5.08 3.52
N LYS A 81 -29.12 4.49 3.23
CA LYS A 81 -28.35 3.67 4.19
C LYS A 81 -27.75 4.48 5.34
N GLN A 82 -27.65 5.81 5.25
CA GLN A 82 -27.31 6.68 6.39
C GLN A 82 -28.57 7.07 7.19
N LYS A 83 -29.64 7.50 6.54
CA LYS A 83 -30.93 7.82 7.19
C LYS A 83 -31.47 6.62 7.98
N MET A 84 -31.44 5.41 7.39
CA MET A 84 -31.79 4.15 8.06
C MET A 84 -30.87 3.78 9.24
N LYS A 85 -29.63 4.29 9.31
CA LYS A 85 -28.77 4.13 10.49
C LYS A 85 -29.11 5.16 11.55
N GLU A 86 -29.20 6.43 11.18
CA GLU A 86 -29.56 7.50 12.10
C GLU A 86 -30.93 7.28 12.75
N GLU A 87 -31.94 6.85 11.99
CA GLU A 87 -33.27 6.53 12.51
C GLU A 87 -33.21 5.32 13.46
N LYS A 88 -32.47 4.26 13.09
CA LYS A 88 -32.26 3.07 13.94
C LYS A 88 -31.43 3.37 15.20
N GLU A 89 -30.57 4.36 15.18
CA GLU A 89 -29.85 4.86 16.36
C GLU A 89 -30.75 5.75 17.23
N LYS A 90 -31.55 6.64 16.63
CA LYS A 90 -32.54 7.48 17.35
C LYS A 90 -33.67 6.64 17.98
N GLU A 91 -34.10 5.56 17.32
CA GLU A 91 -35.10 4.62 17.83
C GLU A 91 -34.53 3.68 18.91
N LYS A 92 -33.27 3.25 18.77
CA LYS A 92 -32.55 2.57 19.86
C LYS A 92 -32.37 3.46 21.08
N ALA A 93 -32.01 4.74 20.89
CA ALA A 93 -31.89 5.69 21.99
C ALA A 93 -33.23 5.87 22.74
N LYS A 94 -34.34 5.98 22.01
CA LYS A 94 -35.69 6.08 22.61
C LYS A 94 -36.15 4.80 23.31
N ASN A 95 -35.76 3.61 22.84
CA ASN A 95 -36.06 2.36 23.55
C ASN A 95 -35.15 2.15 24.77
N ALA A 96 -33.89 2.58 24.72
CA ALA A 96 -32.93 2.47 25.82
C ALA A 96 -33.29 3.34 27.05
N GLU A 97 -34.20 4.30 26.91
CA GLU A 97 -34.75 5.06 28.03
C GLU A 97 -35.93 4.35 28.73
N LYS A 98 -36.52 3.32 28.11
CA LYS A 98 -37.74 2.65 28.61
C LYS A 98 -37.54 1.24 29.17
N ASP A 99 -36.38 0.61 28.95
CA ASP A 99 -36.05 -0.69 29.56
C ASP A 99 -34.73 -0.62 30.34
N LYS A 100 -34.85 -0.66 31.66
CA LYS A 100 -33.71 -0.57 32.59
C LYS A 100 -33.84 -1.51 33.79
N GLU A 101 -34.55 -2.63 33.64
CA GLU A 101 -34.71 -3.61 34.73
C GLU A 101 -34.80 -5.09 34.28
N LYS A 102 -33.70 -5.64 33.73
CA LYS A 102 -33.23 -6.98 34.14
C LYS A 102 -31.77 -7.30 33.83
N GLU A 103 -31.30 -8.43 34.36
CA GLU A 103 -29.90 -8.73 34.66
C GLU A 103 -29.46 -10.10 34.06
N LYS A 104 -28.16 -10.26 33.73
CA LYS A 104 -27.40 -11.54 33.59
C LYS A 104 -27.86 -12.55 32.49
N SER A 105 -27.01 -13.38 31.85
CA SER A 105 -25.58 -13.74 32.00
C SER A 105 -25.09 -14.68 30.85
N LYS A 106 -23.76 -14.96 30.80
CA LYS A 106 -23.04 -16.01 30.00
C LYS A 106 -22.97 -15.76 28.47
N ALA A 107 -21.89 -16.04 27.72
CA ALA A 107 -20.88 -17.13 27.66
C ALA A 107 -21.43 -18.40 26.96
N ASP A 108 -20.72 -19.14 26.07
CA ASP A 108 -19.30 -19.15 25.62
C ASP A 108 -19.15 -19.83 24.22
N ASP A 109 -17.92 -19.92 23.66
CA ASP A 109 -17.48 -20.80 22.52
C ASP A 109 -18.07 -20.50 21.10
N GLY A 110 -17.52 -20.92 19.94
CA GLY A 110 -16.33 -21.73 19.59
C GLY A 110 -15.92 -21.61 18.09
N GLY A 111 -14.91 -22.38 17.64
CA GLY A 111 -14.33 -22.34 16.27
C GLY A 111 -15.12 -23.12 15.17
N GLU A 112 -14.61 -23.52 14.01
CA GLU A 112 -13.35 -23.29 13.24
C GLU A 112 -13.54 -23.84 11.78
N SER A 113 -12.68 -23.46 10.81
CA SER A 113 -12.56 -24.07 9.45
C SER A 113 -13.76 -23.81 8.47
N SER A 114 -13.71 -23.94 7.13
CA SER A 114 -12.66 -24.00 6.06
C SER A 114 -13.38 -23.67 4.68
N LYS A 115 -12.97 -23.92 3.42
CA LYS A 115 -11.89 -24.69 2.74
C LYS A 115 -11.79 -24.32 1.23
N ALA A 116 -10.57 -24.26 0.65
CA ALA A 116 -10.24 -24.22 -0.81
C ALA A 116 -10.78 -23.05 -1.69
N GLY A 117 -10.29 -22.80 -2.92
CA GLY A 117 -9.00 -23.19 -3.53
C GLY A 117 -8.99 -23.59 -5.04
N SER A 118 -8.65 -22.66 -5.96
CA SER A 118 -8.11 -22.85 -7.36
C SER A 118 -7.79 -21.46 -7.97
N LYS A 119 -6.80 -21.16 -8.85
CA LYS A 119 -5.91 -21.81 -9.85
C LYS A 119 -6.31 -21.61 -11.34
N SER A 120 -5.34 -21.14 -12.14
CA SER A 120 -5.28 -21.11 -13.64
C SER A 120 -6.19 -20.12 -14.38
N ALA A 121 -5.86 -19.55 -15.56
CA ALA A 121 -4.59 -19.41 -16.31
C ALA A 121 -4.67 -18.26 -17.38
N LEU A 122 -3.56 -17.94 -18.06
CA LEU A 122 -3.45 -16.97 -19.19
C LEU A 122 -3.51 -17.67 -20.57
N PRO A 123 -3.85 -16.96 -21.68
CA PRO A 123 -2.86 -16.28 -22.57
C PRO A 123 -3.32 -14.85 -22.99
N GLU A 124 -2.52 -13.87 -23.43
CA GLU A 124 -1.30 -13.76 -24.27
C GLU A 124 -1.54 -13.69 -25.81
N ALA A 125 -1.43 -12.48 -26.40
CA ALA A 125 -1.11 -12.23 -27.84
C ALA A 125 -0.85 -10.73 -28.19
N THR A 126 0.42 -10.41 -28.53
CA THR A 126 0.92 -9.57 -29.67
C THR A 126 0.43 -8.11 -29.98
N SER A 127 1.39 -7.22 -30.28
CA SER A 127 1.23 -5.80 -30.72
C SER A 127 1.25 -5.60 -32.26
N PRO A 128 0.86 -4.42 -32.81
CA PRO A 128 1.75 -3.22 -32.96
C PRO A 128 1.02 -1.87 -32.74
N GLY A 129 1.58 -0.65 -32.89
CA GLY A 129 2.98 -0.20 -33.10
C GLY A 129 3.14 0.91 -34.17
N ALA A 130 3.29 2.19 -33.78
CA ALA A 130 3.56 3.36 -34.65
C ALA A 130 4.20 4.55 -33.89
N THR A 131 4.60 5.64 -34.57
CA THR A 131 5.59 6.65 -34.09
C THR A 131 5.13 8.13 -34.07
N THR A 132 5.98 9.02 -33.53
CA THR A 132 5.92 10.52 -33.50
C THR A 132 5.08 11.15 -32.34
N PRO A 133 5.20 12.47 -32.01
CA PRO A 133 6.13 12.83 -30.92
C PRO A 133 5.60 13.75 -29.78
N ALA A 134 6.35 13.77 -28.67
CA ALA A 134 6.49 14.88 -27.71
C ALA A 134 5.25 15.38 -26.91
N LYS A 135 4.53 14.47 -26.25
CA LYS A 135 3.78 14.73 -24.99
C LYS A 135 4.24 13.69 -23.92
N PRO A 136 4.00 13.83 -22.60
CA PRO A 136 4.90 13.31 -21.56
C PRO A 136 5.21 11.81 -21.69
N VAL A 137 6.45 11.51 -22.11
CA VAL A 137 6.84 10.25 -22.78
C VAL A 137 6.92 9.03 -21.83
N HIS A 138 6.68 9.21 -20.53
CA HIS A 138 6.90 8.18 -19.52
C HIS A 138 5.60 7.74 -18.87
N GLU A 139 5.21 6.49 -19.14
CA GLU A 139 4.02 5.85 -18.57
C GLU A 139 4.01 5.98 -17.04
N ARG A 140 2.90 6.46 -16.48
CA ARG A 140 2.75 6.71 -15.05
C ARG A 140 2.16 5.50 -14.33
N TYR A 141 2.66 5.26 -13.12
CA TYR A 141 2.21 4.18 -12.25
C TYR A 141 2.08 4.67 -10.81
N SER A 142 1.07 4.20 -10.10
CA SER A 142 1.01 4.18 -8.64
C SER A 142 1.38 2.77 -8.15
N LEU A 143 2.15 2.67 -7.07
CA LEU A 143 2.35 1.39 -6.40
C LEU A 143 1.13 1.04 -5.55
N HIS A 144 0.85 -0.25 -5.37
CA HIS A 144 -0.17 -0.69 -4.43
C HIS A 144 0.16 -0.26 -2.99
N ARG A 145 -0.87 -0.09 -2.15
CA ARG A 145 -0.80 0.56 -0.83
C ARG A 145 0.35 0.05 0.04
N ASP A 146 0.50 -1.27 0.11
CA ASP A 146 1.41 -1.90 1.06
C ASP A 146 2.87 -1.84 0.58
N PHE A 147 3.10 -1.98 -0.74
CA PHE A 147 4.40 -1.70 -1.35
C PHE A 147 4.81 -0.24 -1.12
N TYR A 148 3.89 0.71 -1.32
CA TYR A 148 4.14 2.12 -1.06
C TYR A 148 4.43 2.41 0.42
N ALA A 149 3.72 1.76 1.35
CA ALA A 149 3.99 1.85 2.78
C ALA A 149 5.36 1.29 3.17
N MET A 150 5.78 0.15 2.61
CA MET A 150 7.13 -0.40 2.81
C MET A 150 8.20 0.61 2.36
N ARG A 151 8.07 1.19 1.17
CA ARG A 151 8.99 2.23 0.64
C ARG A 151 9.04 3.48 1.53
N GLN A 152 7.90 3.95 2.04
CA GLN A 152 7.90 5.04 3.03
C GLN A 152 8.61 4.66 4.33
N SER A 153 8.52 3.41 4.77
CA SER A 153 9.20 2.93 5.98
C SER A 153 10.72 2.82 5.78
N GLU A 154 11.18 2.34 4.62
CA GLU A 154 12.61 2.34 4.21
C GLU A 154 13.18 3.77 4.29
N HIS A 155 12.49 4.76 3.71
CA HIS A 155 12.91 6.17 3.74
C HIS A 155 12.84 6.80 5.14
N ARG A 156 11.87 6.40 5.97
CA ARG A 156 11.79 6.84 7.37
C ARG A 156 12.97 6.29 8.19
N LYS A 157 13.24 4.99 8.06
CA LYS A 157 14.35 4.28 8.73
C LYS A 157 15.71 4.84 8.28
N ARG A 158 15.90 5.10 6.98
CA ARG A 158 17.13 5.71 6.45
C ARG A 158 17.40 7.11 7.05
N ARG A 159 16.35 7.93 7.20
CA ARG A 159 16.47 9.25 7.84
C ARG A 159 16.77 9.15 9.33
N GLN A 160 16.06 8.30 10.06
CA GLN A 160 16.30 8.07 11.49
C GLN A 160 17.74 7.55 11.72
N ALA A 161 18.24 6.67 10.87
CA ALA A 161 19.61 6.18 10.93
C ALA A 161 20.66 7.27 10.60
N ALA A 162 20.36 8.20 9.70
CA ALA A 162 21.23 9.35 9.43
C ALA A 162 21.28 10.31 10.64
N GLN A 163 20.12 10.71 11.16
CA GLN A 163 20.02 11.58 12.35
C GLN A 163 20.67 10.93 13.59
N ALA A 164 20.50 9.62 13.78
CA ALA A 164 21.17 8.88 14.86
C ALA A 164 22.70 8.88 14.69
N ARG A 165 23.22 8.81 13.46
CA ARG A 165 24.67 8.91 13.18
C ARG A 165 25.23 10.32 13.39
N GLU A 166 24.44 11.35 13.09
CA GLU A 166 24.79 12.76 13.35
C GLU A 166 24.80 13.09 14.85
N LEU A 167 23.93 12.44 15.64
CA LEU A 167 23.83 12.62 17.08
C LEU A 167 24.75 11.69 17.89
N ALA A 168 25.13 10.52 17.36
CA ALA A 168 25.94 9.53 18.07
C ALA A 168 27.24 10.08 18.69
N PRO A 169 28.03 10.97 18.03
CA PRO A 169 29.23 11.55 18.63
C PRO A 169 28.98 12.54 19.78
N ARG A 170 27.72 12.88 20.07
CA ARG A 170 27.32 13.77 21.18
C ARG A 170 26.57 13.05 22.31
N LEU A 171 26.29 11.75 22.15
CA LEU A 171 25.76 10.91 23.21
C LEU A 171 26.92 10.37 24.06
N PRO A 172 26.78 10.28 25.40
CA PRO A 172 27.80 9.66 26.24
C PRO A 172 27.97 8.18 25.83
N GLY A 173 29.22 7.71 25.82
CA GLY A 173 29.53 6.32 25.49
C GLY A 173 28.81 5.35 26.42
N ALA A 174 28.15 4.33 25.86
CA ALA A 174 27.51 3.29 26.66
C ALA A 174 28.56 2.57 27.51
N PRO A 175 28.31 2.35 28.82
CA PRO A 175 29.32 1.75 29.70
C PRO A 175 29.58 0.28 29.32
N THR A 176 30.72 0.03 28.68
CA THR A 176 31.20 -1.32 28.33
C THR A 176 31.79 -2.03 29.56
N GLY A 177 31.02 -2.09 30.64
CA GLY A 177 31.37 -2.84 31.84
C GLY A 177 31.19 -4.33 31.57
N ALA A 178 32.29 -5.09 31.54
CA ALA A 178 32.20 -6.54 31.64
C ALA A 178 31.57 -6.90 33.00
N ILE A 179 30.42 -7.56 32.96
CA ILE A 179 29.76 -8.09 34.17
C ILE A 179 30.59 -9.27 34.70
N PHE A 180 31.59 -8.96 35.52
CA PHE A 180 32.38 -9.93 36.27
C PHE A 180 31.47 -10.67 37.26
N SER A 181 30.98 -11.85 36.84
CA SER A 181 30.26 -12.78 37.70
C SER A 181 31.22 -13.37 38.74
N SER A 182 31.33 -12.68 39.88
CA SER A 182 32.16 -13.11 41.02
C SER A 182 31.51 -14.27 41.76
N THR A 183 31.55 -15.46 41.14
CA THR A 183 30.93 -16.69 41.64
C THR A 183 31.81 -17.91 41.38
N GLU A 184 33.08 -17.88 41.79
CA GLU A 184 33.84 -19.09 42.15
C GLU A 184 35.19 -18.75 42.83
N ASN A 185 35.21 -18.83 44.16
CA ASN A 185 36.35 -19.35 44.91
C ASN A 185 35.92 -19.65 46.36
N LYS A 186 35.64 -20.93 46.63
CA LYS A 186 35.55 -21.52 47.96
C LYS A 186 36.33 -22.84 47.95
N TYR A 187 37.53 -22.79 48.49
CA TYR A 187 38.35 -23.91 48.94
C TYR A 187 39.06 -23.46 50.21
#